data_AF-A0A5N8X8H3-F1
#
_entry.id   AF-A0A5N8X8H3-F1
#
_cell.length_a   1.000
_cell.length_b   1.000
_cell.length_c   1.000
_cell.angle_alpha   90.00
_cell.angle_beta   90.00
_cell.angle_gamma   90.00
#
_symmetry.space_group_name_H-M   'P 1'
#
loop_
_entity.id
_entity.type
_entity.pdbx_description
1 polymer ?
#
loop_
_entity_poly.entity_id
_entity_poly.type
_entity_poly.pdbx_seq_one_letter_code
_entity_poly.pdbx_strand_id
1 'polypeptide(L)'
;MGRMPSAKPPGRPTGPFTPLDFQLVLLRRMADHNPDLVAEARRELGVSITDMREANKRWQAMLRSPRPRAAASRYRSILGEPESVALRKIGDLECEALRWPVPLWPDLRFEVMVAPNGAVWNEWLVRAPAATAPELHTLADLTPWSCTVDEAAHAFA
;
A
#
# COMPACT_ATOMS: atom_id res chain seq x y z
N MET A 1 34.72 31.10 16.63
CA MET A 1 33.28 30.77 16.49
C MET A 1 33.00 30.50 15.02
N GLY A 2 33.13 29.24 14.59
CA GLY A 2 32.98 28.84 13.19
C GLY A 2 31.51 28.70 12.82
N ARG A 3 31.08 29.41 11.79
CA ARG A 3 29.73 29.34 11.20
C ARG A 3 29.53 27.94 10.61
N MET A 4 28.64 27.14 11.18
CA MET A 4 28.24 25.85 10.58
C MET A 4 27.48 26.13 9.27
N PRO A 5 27.76 25.40 8.18
CA PRO A 5 27.01 25.55 6.95
C PRO A 5 25.59 25.01 7.17
N SER A 6 24.62 25.85 6.78
CA SER A 6 23.19 25.53 6.85
C SER A 6 22.88 24.31 5.98
N ALA A 7 22.27 23.28 6.58
CA ALA A 7 21.81 22.10 5.87
C ALA A 7 20.80 22.52 4.79
N LYS A 8 21.14 22.24 3.54
CA LYS A 8 20.26 22.45 2.38
C LYS A 8 18.97 21.65 2.61
N PRO A 9 17.76 22.23 2.42
CA PRO A 9 16.54 21.44 2.50
C PRO A 9 16.63 20.31 1.47
N PRO A 10 16.21 19.08 1.79
CA PRO A 10 16.18 18.01 0.80
C PRO A 10 15.30 18.48 -0.37
N GLY A 11 15.93 18.59 -1.53
CA GLY A 11 15.25 18.98 -2.76
C GLY A 11 14.11 18.01 -3.03
N ARG A 12 12.99 18.56 -3.50
CA ARG A 12 11.81 17.83 -3.95
C ARG A 12 12.24 16.61 -4.79
N PRO A 13 11.80 15.38 -4.48
CA PRO A 13 12.12 14.26 -5.35
C PRO A 13 11.37 14.46 -6.68
N THR A 14 12.12 14.86 -7.72
CA THR A 14 11.65 15.01 -9.11
C THR A 14 11.73 13.71 -9.91
N GLY A 15 12.15 12.62 -9.26
CA GLY A 15 12.25 11.29 -9.86
C GLY A 15 10.90 10.63 -10.16
N PRO A 16 10.91 9.48 -10.85
CA PRO A 16 9.71 8.69 -11.09
C PRO A 16 8.99 8.34 -9.78
N PHE A 17 7.69 8.04 -9.86
CA PHE A 17 6.95 7.53 -8.71
C PHE A 17 7.26 6.04 -8.55
N THR A 18 7.74 5.64 -7.38
CA THR A 18 8.34 4.32 -7.13
C THR A 18 7.46 3.44 -6.23
N PRO A 19 7.76 2.14 -6.09
CA PRO A 19 7.11 1.28 -5.08
C PRO A 19 7.27 1.79 -3.64
N LEU A 20 8.37 2.46 -3.32
CA LEU A 20 8.55 3.09 -2.01
C LEU A 20 7.55 4.24 -1.83
N ASP A 21 7.41 5.14 -2.82
CA ASP A 21 6.42 6.22 -2.77
C ASP A 21 5.00 5.66 -2.58
N PHE A 22 4.67 4.53 -3.23
CA PHE A 22 3.39 3.87 -3.06
C PHE A 22 3.15 3.38 -1.62
N GLN A 23 4.15 2.76 -0.99
CA GLN A 23 4.05 2.33 0.41
C GLN A 23 3.87 3.51 1.36
N LEU A 24 4.47 4.67 1.06
CA LEU A 24 4.22 5.90 1.81
C LEU A 24 2.77 6.41 1.67
N VAL A 25 2.11 6.17 0.54
CA VAL A 25 0.67 6.46 0.39
C VAL A 25 -0.16 5.58 1.31
N LEU A 26 0.16 4.28 1.39
CA LEU A 26 -0.52 3.34 2.29
C LEU A 26 -0.34 3.76 3.75
N LEU A 27 0.90 4.03 4.16
CA LEU A 27 1.23 4.53 5.50
C LEU A 27 0.49 5.83 5.82
N ARG A 28 0.38 6.77 4.87
CA ARG A 28 -0.35 8.01 5.09
C ARG A 28 -1.82 7.74 5.40
N ARG A 29 -2.48 6.81 4.70
CA ARG A 29 -3.87 6.44 4.98
C ARG A 29 -4.01 5.77 6.35
N MET A 30 -3.09 4.89 6.71
CA MET A 30 -3.10 4.22 8.01
C MET A 30 -2.86 5.19 9.18
N ALA A 31 -2.15 6.30 8.94
CA ALA A 31 -1.88 7.34 9.94
C ALA A 31 -3.15 8.05 10.43
N ASP A 32 -4.26 7.98 9.69
CA ASP A 32 -5.55 8.50 10.13
C ASP A 32 -6.10 7.72 11.34
N HIS A 33 -5.61 6.51 11.58
CA HIS A 33 -6.05 5.64 12.69
C HIS A 33 -4.95 5.32 13.70
N ASN A 34 -3.70 5.12 13.26
CA ASN A 34 -2.57 4.74 14.12
C ASN A 34 -1.31 5.56 13.79
N PRO A 35 -1.27 6.86 14.15
CA PRO A 35 -0.18 7.76 13.75
C PRO A 35 1.19 7.39 14.34
N ASP A 36 1.22 6.87 15.56
CA ASP A 36 2.48 6.50 16.24
C ASP A 36 3.14 5.29 15.60
N LEU A 37 2.35 4.26 15.27
CA LEU A 37 2.81 3.07 14.56
C LEU A 37 3.36 3.43 13.17
N VAL A 38 2.69 4.34 12.46
CA VAL A 38 3.20 4.88 11.19
C VAL A 38 4.47 5.70 11.38
N ALA A 39 4.61 6.44 12.49
CA ALA A 39 5.83 7.17 12.77
C ALA A 39 7.03 6.23 12.97
N GLU A 40 6.85 5.08 13.62
CA GLU A 40 7.88 4.04 13.73
C GLU A 40 8.23 3.43 12.37
N ALA A 41 7.23 2.94 11.62
CA ALA A 41 7.48 2.34 10.31
C ALA A 41 8.24 3.30 9.36
N ARG A 42 7.96 4.61 9.43
CA ARG A 42 8.73 5.61 8.66
C ARG A 42 10.17 5.77 9.15
N ARG A 43 10.41 5.70 10.46
CA ARG A 43 11.77 5.75 11.02
C ARG A 43 12.59 4.56 10.55
N GLU A 44 12.03 3.36 10.59
CA GLU A 44 12.66 2.13 10.09
C GLU A 44 13.00 2.23 8.59
N LEU A 45 12.12 2.85 7.79
CA LEU A 45 12.37 3.13 6.38
C LEU A 45 13.35 4.29 6.13
N GLY A 46 13.75 5.04 7.16
CA GLY A 46 14.60 6.23 7.02
C GLY A 46 13.95 7.39 6.26
N VAL A 47 12.61 7.46 6.21
CA VAL A 47 11.86 8.46 5.43
C VAL A 47 11.23 9.54 6.31
N SER A 48 11.26 10.79 5.85
CA SER A 48 10.70 11.90 6.61
C SER A 48 9.17 11.96 6.49
N ILE A 49 8.52 12.73 7.38
CA ILE A 49 7.08 12.99 7.28
C ILE A 49 6.76 13.82 6.02
N THR A 50 7.71 14.65 5.60
CA THR A 50 7.62 15.46 4.40
C THR A 50 7.61 14.59 3.15
N ASP A 51 8.48 13.57 3.09
CA ASP A 51 8.52 12.64 1.95
C ASP A 51 7.20 11.89 1.81
N MET A 52 6.65 11.40 2.92
CA MET A 52 5.33 10.74 2.92
C MET A 52 4.21 11.69 2.43
N ARG A 53 4.22 12.95 2.89
CA ARG A 53 3.24 13.95 2.45
C ARG A 53 3.37 14.29 0.97
N GLU A 54 4.58 14.45 0.46
CA GLU A 54 4.81 14.71 -0.97
C GLU A 54 4.46 13.50 -1.84
N ALA A 55 4.74 12.27 -1.40
CA ALA A 55 4.30 11.04 -2.08
C ALA A 55 2.77 11.00 -2.18
N ASN A 56 2.05 11.22 -1.08
CA ASN A 56 0.58 11.27 -1.10
C ASN A 56 0.05 12.41 -1.99
N LYS A 57 0.68 13.58 -1.97
CA LYS A 57 0.30 14.70 -2.86
C LYS A 57 0.44 14.33 -4.33
N ARG A 58 1.56 13.71 -4.72
CA ARG A 58 1.80 13.23 -6.10
C ARG A 58 0.78 12.16 -6.49
N TRP A 59 0.48 11.23 -5.58
CA TRP A 59 -0.55 10.21 -5.78
C TRP A 59 -1.94 10.82 -6.04
N GLN A 60 -2.38 11.74 -5.18
CA GLN A 60 -3.65 12.44 -5.35
C GLN A 60 -3.72 13.23 -6.67
N ALA A 61 -2.62 13.87 -7.07
CA ALA A 61 -2.54 14.55 -8.36
C ALA A 61 -2.68 13.56 -9.54
N MET A 62 -2.05 12.38 -9.46
CA MET A 62 -2.22 11.33 -10.47
C MET A 62 -3.68 10.83 -10.53
N LEU A 63 -4.36 10.68 -9.39
CA LEU A 63 -5.76 10.19 -9.35
C LEU A 63 -6.74 11.19 -9.97
N ARG A 64 -6.49 12.50 -9.80
CA ARG A 64 -7.36 13.58 -10.30
C ARG A 64 -7.07 14.01 -11.75
N SER A 65 -6.14 13.34 -12.43
CA SER A 65 -5.78 13.69 -13.81
C SER A 65 -6.97 13.49 -14.77
N PRO A 66 -7.25 14.45 -15.69
CA PRO A 66 -8.39 14.39 -16.60
C PRO A 66 -8.29 13.29 -17.66
N ARG A 67 -7.12 12.68 -17.85
CA ARG A 67 -6.94 11.47 -18.68
C ARG A 67 -6.39 10.33 -17.80
N PRO A 68 -7.22 9.70 -16.96
CA PRO A 68 -6.76 8.63 -16.11
C PRO A 68 -6.39 7.43 -16.98
N ARG A 69 -5.19 6.87 -16.77
CA ARG A 69 -4.90 5.50 -17.23
C ARG A 69 -5.89 4.55 -16.56
N ALA A 70 -6.23 3.45 -17.23
CA ALA A 70 -6.95 2.34 -16.60
C ALA A 70 -6.27 2.01 -15.26
N ALA A 71 -7.06 1.88 -14.19
CA ALA A 71 -6.51 1.85 -12.83
C ALA A 71 -5.48 0.73 -12.63
N ALA A 72 -5.71 -0.45 -13.22
CA ALA A 72 -4.74 -1.55 -13.23
C ALA A 72 -3.39 -1.20 -13.91
N SER A 73 -3.41 -0.44 -15.01
CA SER A 73 -2.20 0.00 -15.72
C SER A 73 -1.34 0.94 -14.86
N ARG A 74 -1.97 1.74 -13.99
CA ARG A 74 -1.25 2.60 -13.04
C ARG A 74 -0.44 1.78 -12.03
N TYR A 75 -1.05 0.74 -11.45
CA TYR A 75 -0.35 -0.14 -10.51
C TYR A 75 0.81 -0.86 -11.20
N ARG A 76 0.61 -1.40 -12.40
CA ARG A 76 1.70 -2.02 -13.18
C ARG A 76 2.84 -1.05 -13.49
N SER A 77 2.53 0.21 -13.80
CA SER A 77 3.55 1.23 -14.10
C SER A 77 4.41 1.60 -12.87
N ILE A 78 3.86 1.49 -11.67
CA ILE A 78 4.51 1.90 -10.41
C ILE A 78 5.19 0.72 -9.73
N LEU A 79 4.49 -0.42 -9.66
CA LEU A 79 4.90 -1.62 -8.93
C LEU A 79 5.57 -2.67 -9.82
N GLY A 80 5.56 -2.48 -11.14
CA GLY A 80 6.05 -3.45 -12.11
C GLY A 80 5.04 -4.56 -12.41
N GLU A 81 5.53 -5.68 -12.93
CA GLU A 81 4.69 -6.86 -13.12
C GLU A 81 4.24 -7.44 -11.77
N PRO A 82 2.98 -7.88 -11.66
CA PRO A 82 2.51 -8.55 -10.46
C PRO A 82 3.26 -9.87 -10.27
N GLU A 83 3.51 -10.22 -9.01
CA GLU A 83 4.07 -11.51 -8.62
C GLU A 83 3.11 -12.65 -9.00
N SER A 84 1.80 -12.41 -8.91
CA SER A 84 0.79 -13.36 -9.34
C SER A 84 -0.47 -12.69 -9.88
N VAL A 85 -1.13 -13.42 -10.79
CA VAL A 85 -2.43 -13.09 -11.36
C VAL A 85 -3.32 -14.30 -11.17
N ALA A 86 -4.46 -14.14 -10.49
CA ALA A 86 -5.40 -15.23 -10.26
C ALA A 86 -6.81 -14.81 -10.68
N LEU A 87 -7.54 -15.69 -11.36
CA LEU A 87 -8.97 -15.48 -11.61
C LEU A 87 -9.76 -15.79 -10.34
N ARG A 88 -10.67 -14.89 -9.97
CA ARG A 88 -11.55 -15.01 -8.81
C ARG A 88 -12.99 -14.84 -9.27
N LYS A 89 -13.85 -15.73 -8.79
CA LYS A 89 -15.29 -15.63 -9.01
C LYS A 89 -15.94 -15.08 -7.75
N ILE A 90 -16.62 -13.94 -7.88
CA ILE A 90 -17.36 -13.29 -6.80
C ILE A 90 -18.82 -13.19 -7.26
N GLY A 91 -19.66 -14.09 -6.75
CA GLY A 91 -21.01 -14.30 -7.30
C GLY A 91 -20.93 -14.72 -8.77
N ASP A 92 -21.54 -13.95 -9.66
CA ASP A 92 -21.53 -14.18 -11.12
C ASP A 92 -20.40 -13.42 -11.85
N LEU A 93 -19.57 -12.67 -11.12
CA LEU A 93 -18.54 -11.82 -11.68
C LEU A 93 -17.18 -12.52 -11.61
N GLU A 94 -16.51 -12.62 -12.76
CA GLU A 94 -15.12 -13.06 -12.84
C GLU A 94 -14.21 -11.85 -12.80
N CYS A 95 -13.24 -11.84 -11.89
CA CYS A 95 -12.28 -10.75 -11.70
C CYS A 95 -10.86 -11.29 -11.69
N GLU A 96 -9.91 -10.49 -12.15
CA GLU A 96 -8.48 -10.77 -11.96
C GLU A 96 -8.02 -10.18 -10.63
N ALA A 97 -7.38 -11.01 -9.80
CA ALA A 97 -6.63 -10.61 -8.62
C ALA A 97 -5.16 -10.45 -9.00
N LEU A 98 -4.71 -9.19 -9.12
CA LEU A 98 -3.30 -8.85 -9.36
C LEU A 98 -2.60 -8.60 -8.03
N ARG A 99 -1.47 -9.27 -7.77
CA ARG A 99 -0.78 -9.21 -6.48
C ARG A 99 0.66 -8.75 -6.63
N TRP A 100 1.07 -7.78 -5.82
CA TRP A 100 2.45 -7.30 -5.76
C TRP A 100 3.05 -7.45 -4.36
N PRO A 101 4.37 -7.68 -4.27
CA PRO A 101 5.08 -7.55 -3.00
C PRO A 101 5.06 -6.08 -2.52
N VAL A 102 5.00 -5.91 -1.21
CA VAL A 102 5.11 -4.61 -0.53
C VAL A 102 6.25 -4.73 0.48
N PRO A 103 7.48 -4.28 0.14
CA PRO A 103 8.68 -4.53 0.95
C PRO A 103 8.59 -4.22 2.45
N LEU A 104 7.78 -3.24 2.85
CA LEU A 104 7.54 -2.88 4.25
C LEU A 104 6.80 -4.00 5.01
N TRP A 105 5.96 -4.76 4.32
CA TRP A 105 5.21 -5.88 4.87
C TRP A 105 5.51 -7.14 4.04
N PRO A 106 6.66 -7.79 4.27
CA PRO A 106 7.13 -8.90 3.43
C PRO A 106 6.17 -10.09 3.41
N ASP A 107 5.42 -10.27 4.49
CA ASP A 107 4.41 -11.31 4.65
C ASP A 107 3.06 -10.96 4.01
N LEU A 108 2.91 -9.76 3.44
CA LEU A 108 1.69 -9.30 2.78
C LEU A 108 1.92 -9.09 1.29
N ARG A 109 0.81 -9.03 0.56
CA ARG A 109 0.75 -8.59 -0.83
C ARG A 109 -0.29 -7.50 -0.94
N PHE A 110 -0.01 -6.52 -1.79
CA PHE A 110 -1.03 -5.57 -2.23
C PHE A 110 -1.79 -6.22 -3.38
N GLU A 111 -3.08 -6.50 -3.16
CA GLU A 111 -3.96 -7.08 -4.14
C GLU A 111 -4.88 -6.02 -4.72
N VAL A 112 -5.01 -6.04 -6.05
CA VAL A 112 -5.95 -5.23 -6.81
C VAL A 112 -6.90 -6.16 -7.55
N MET A 113 -8.20 -6.03 -7.26
CA MET A 113 -9.26 -6.75 -7.95
C MET A 113 -9.73 -5.96 -9.15
N VAL A 114 -9.54 -6.53 -10.34
CA VAL A 114 -9.87 -5.92 -11.63
C VAL A 114 -11.02 -6.67 -12.27
N ALA A 115 -12.08 -5.95 -12.60
CA ALA A 115 -13.25 -6.49 -13.30
C ALA A 115 -12.99 -6.67 -14.80
N PRO A 116 -13.86 -7.41 -15.53
CA PRO A 116 -13.67 -7.65 -16.97
C PRO A 116 -13.62 -6.39 -17.82
N ASN A 117 -14.27 -5.31 -17.37
CA ASN A 117 -14.23 -4.00 -18.01
C ASN A 117 -12.96 -3.18 -17.69
N GLY A 118 -12.00 -3.76 -16.96
CA GLY A 118 -10.75 -3.12 -16.53
C GLY A 118 -10.90 -2.16 -15.34
N ALA A 119 -12.09 -2.04 -14.75
CA ALA A 119 -12.29 -1.24 -13.55
C ALA A 119 -11.70 -1.94 -12.33
N VAL A 120 -11.11 -1.17 -11.41
CA VAL A 120 -10.65 -1.67 -10.12
C VAL A 120 -11.80 -1.58 -9.13
N TRP A 121 -12.15 -2.70 -8.50
CA TRP A 121 -13.26 -2.79 -7.56
C TRP A 121 -12.81 -2.86 -6.11
N ASN A 122 -11.62 -3.42 -5.86
CA ASN A 122 -11.06 -3.47 -4.52
C ASN A 122 -9.53 -3.40 -4.55
N GLU A 123 -8.98 -2.82 -3.49
CA GLU A 123 -7.55 -2.60 -3.26
C GLU A 123 -7.27 -2.82 -1.78
N TRP A 124 -6.43 -3.79 -1.45
CA TRP A 124 -6.23 -4.20 -0.06
C TRP A 124 -4.92 -4.95 0.12
N LEU A 125 -4.57 -5.17 1.39
CA LEU A 125 -3.46 -6.04 1.78
C LEU A 125 -3.99 -7.42 2.11
N VAL A 126 -3.38 -8.44 1.51
CA VAL A 126 -3.70 -9.85 1.73
C VAL A 126 -2.45 -10.60 2.20
N ARG A 127 -2.61 -11.72 2.90
CA ARG A 127 -1.50 -12.56 3.32
C ARG A 127 -0.79 -13.15 2.10
N ALA A 128 0.54 -13.12 2.10
CA ALA A 128 1.32 -13.81 1.09
C ALA A 128 1.06 -15.32 1.19
N PRO A 129 1.00 -16.08 0.07
CA PRO A 129 0.62 -17.49 0.10
C PRO A 129 1.49 -18.39 1.00
N ALA A 130 2.75 -18.02 1.23
CA ALA A 130 3.70 -18.75 2.07
C ALA A 130 3.80 -18.22 3.51
N ALA A 131 3.11 -17.13 3.83
CA ALA A 131 3.17 -16.51 5.15
C ALA A 131 2.07 -17.08 6.06
N THR A 132 2.42 -17.33 7.32
CA THR A 132 1.48 -17.81 8.34
C THR A 132 0.52 -16.70 8.72
N ALA A 133 -0.79 -17.01 8.73
CA ALA A 133 -1.81 -16.11 9.26
C ALA A 133 -1.73 -16.02 10.80
N PRO A 134 -2.06 -14.87 11.41
CA PRO A 134 -2.13 -14.76 12.87
C PRO A 134 -3.25 -15.64 13.43
N GLU A 135 -3.02 -16.20 14.60
CA GLU A 135 -4.07 -16.88 15.37
C GLU A 135 -4.93 -15.83 16.08
N LEU A 136 -6.22 -15.78 15.73
CA LEU A 136 -7.19 -14.83 16.28
C LEU A 136 -8.26 -15.61 17.04
N HIS A 137 -8.26 -15.53 18.36
CA HIS A 137 -9.22 -16.23 19.23
C HIS A 137 -10.26 -15.29 19.82
N THR A 138 -9.89 -14.04 20.03
CA THR A 138 -10.68 -13.03 20.71
C THR A 138 -10.54 -11.68 20.01
N LEU A 139 -11.48 -10.77 20.27
CA LEU A 139 -11.38 -9.40 19.74
C LEU A 139 -10.14 -8.64 20.24
N ALA A 140 -9.53 -9.07 21.36
CA ALA A 140 -8.29 -8.48 21.85
C ALA A 140 -7.08 -8.78 20.96
N ASP A 141 -7.16 -9.84 20.14
CA ASP A 141 -6.08 -10.23 19.22
C ASP A 141 -6.04 -9.33 17.96
N LEU A 142 -7.11 -8.56 17.70
CA LEU A 142 -7.24 -7.59 16.60
C LEU A 142 -6.49 -6.28 16.89
N THR A 143 -5.17 -6.40 17.11
CA THR A 143 -4.29 -5.24 17.24
C THR A 143 -3.99 -4.60 15.87
N PRO A 144 -3.66 -3.29 15.82
CA PRO A 144 -3.38 -2.63 14.55
C PRO A 144 -2.30 -3.35 13.72
N TRP A 145 -2.62 -3.63 12.46
CA TRP A 145 -1.76 -4.30 11.49
C TRP A 145 -1.36 -5.76 11.84
N SER A 146 -2.01 -6.40 12.82
CA SER A 146 -1.74 -7.81 13.12
C SER A 146 -2.32 -8.76 12.07
N CYS A 147 -3.47 -8.41 11.51
CA CYS A 147 -4.19 -9.24 10.55
C CYS A 147 -4.71 -8.46 9.35
N THR A 148 -5.10 -9.19 8.32
CA THR A 148 -5.84 -8.71 7.16
C THR A 148 -7.34 -8.75 7.43
N VAL A 149 -8.11 -8.06 6.59
CA VAL A 149 -9.58 -8.07 6.68
C VAL A 149 -10.14 -9.47 6.46
N ASP A 150 -9.55 -10.24 5.55
CA ASP A 150 -9.97 -11.62 5.24
C ASP A 150 -9.73 -12.56 6.45
N GLU A 151 -8.57 -12.43 7.10
CA GLU A 151 -8.25 -13.18 8.32
C GLU A 151 -9.20 -12.86 9.47
N ALA A 152 -9.52 -11.57 9.68
CA ALA A 152 -10.48 -11.17 10.71
C ALA A 152 -11.90 -11.67 10.38
N ALA A 153 -12.33 -11.59 9.12
CA ALA A 153 -13.62 -12.10 8.69
C ALA A 153 -13.71 -13.62 8.89
N HIS A 154 -12.67 -14.37 8.55
CA HIS A 154 -12.64 -15.82 8.70
C HIS A 154 -12.66 -16.27 10.18
N ALA A 155 -11.96 -15.56 11.07
CA ALA A 155 -11.86 -15.93 12.48
C ALA A 155 -13.17 -15.75 13.27
N PHE A 156 -14.07 -14.87 12.82
CA PHE A 156 -15.28 -14.48 13.57
C PHE A 156 -16.60 -14.63 12.77
N ALA A 157 -16.58 -15.37 11.65
CA ALA A 157 -17.76 -15.70 10.86
C ALA A 157 -18.58 -16.86 11.43
#